data_AF-A0AAD5NVE7-F1
#
_entry.id   AF-A0AAD5NVE7-F1
#
_cell.length_a   1.000
_cell.length_b   1.000
_cell.length_c   1.000
_cell.angle_alpha   90.00
_cell.angle_beta   90.00
_cell.angle_gamma   90.00
#
_symmetry.space_group_name_H-M   'P 1'
#
loop_
_entity.id
_entity.type
_entity.pdbx_description
1 polymer ?
#
loop_
_entity_poly.entity_id
_entity_poly.type
_entity_poly.pdbx_seq_one_letter_code
_entity_poly.pdbx_strand_id
1 'polypeptide(L)'
;MSRLPFFCAQRHGLEMKIRSGGHDYEGLSYISKSNKVPFFLLDMFKLRYIDVDLESESAWVQAGATLGEVYYEISERSRIHGFPAGVCPTVGVGGHLSGGGYGNMMRKYGLSVDNIIDAKVVDVNGIILDRKSMGEDMFWAIRGGGGGASFGVVIAYRIKLVQVPETVTIFRVEKTLEENATESVYAWQEIAHKLHEDLFIRLILEVETVLRQDYEKPLELRSRPCSSETLRDFSEL
;
A
#
# COMPACT_ATOMS: atom_id res chain seq x y z
N MET A 1 19.80 -6.01 9.87
CA MET A 1 19.64 -7.07 8.84
C MET A 1 21.03 -7.66 8.57
N SER A 2 21.21 -8.97 8.63
CA SER A 2 22.50 -9.62 8.30
C SER A 2 22.71 -9.65 6.79
N ARG A 3 23.96 -9.49 6.30
CA ARG A 3 24.31 -9.62 4.87
C ARG A 3 24.13 -11.03 4.29
N LEU A 4 23.93 -12.00 5.18
CA LEU A 4 23.94 -13.43 4.90
C LEU A 4 22.97 -13.87 3.78
N PRO A 5 21.71 -13.41 3.71
CA PRO A 5 20.77 -13.90 2.70
C PRO A 5 21.22 -13.58 1.25
N PHE A 6 21.74 -12.39 1.00
CA PHE A 6 22.19 -11.94 -0.32
C PHE A 6 23.40 -12.75 -0.81
N PHE A 7 24.41 -12.87 0.06
CA PHE A 7 25.62 -13.60 -0.25
C PHE A 7 25.34 -15.09 -0.47
N CYS A 8 24.52 -15.70 0.39
CA CYS A 8 24.12 -17.10 0.23
C CYS A 8 23.29 -17.32 -1.05
N ALA A 9 22.35 -16.42 -1.36
CA ALA A 9 21.56 -16.50 -2.58
C ALA A 9 22.45 -16.48 -3.82
N GLN A 10 23.37 -15.52 -3.90
CA GLN A 10 24.30 -15.38 -5.02
C GLN A 10 25.25 -16.59 -5.12
N ARG A 11 25.79 -17.06 -4.00
CA ARG A 11 26.72 -18.19 -3.96
C ARG A 11 26.06 -19.51 -4.37
N HIS A 12 24.79 -19.70 -4.04
CA HIS A 12 24.07 -20.95 -4.27
C HIS A 12 23.10 -20.89 -5.46
N GLY A 13 23.07 -19.79 -6.21
CA GLY A 13 22.21 -19.62 -7.38
C GLY A 13 20.72 -19.66 -7.04
N LEU A 14 20.34 -19.12 -5.87
CA LEU A 14 18.94 -19.06 -5.42
C LEU A 14 18.31 -17.72 -5.82
N GLU A 15 17.09 -17.76 -6.33
CA GLU A 15 16.28 -16.55 -6.50
C GLU A 15 15.71 -16.11 -5.15
N MET A 16 15.74 -14.80 -4.88
CA MET A 16 15.11 -14.23 -3.69
C MET A 16 13.80 -13.55 -4.07
N LYS A 17 12.71 -13.90 -3.39
CA LYS A 17 11.44 -13.16 -3.44
C LYS A 17 11.28 -12.36 -2.15
N ILE A 18 10.85 -11.12 -2.26
CA ILE A 18 10.69 -10.21 -1.12
C ILE A 18 9.21 -10.01 -0.89
N ARG A 19 8.75 -10.24 0.35
CA ARG A 19 7.35 -10.03 0.73
C ARG A 19 7.23 -9.07 1.89
N SER A 20 6.37 -8.07 1.71
CA SER A 20 5.87 -7.21 2.79
C SER A 20 4.48 -7.67 3.22
N GLY A 21 3.41 -6.98 2.79
CA GLY A 21 2.03 -7.35 3.14
C GLY A 21 1.37 -8.40 2.23
N GLY A 22 2.07 -8.92 1.22
CA GLY A 22 1.56 -10.01 0.37
C GLY A 22 0.45 -9.65 -0.63
N HIS A 23 0.14 -8.36 -0.79
CA HIS A 23 -0.90 -7.83 -1.71
C HIS A 23 -0.48 -7.76 -3.19
N ASP A 24 0.50 -8.57 -3.60
CA ASP A 24 0.84 -8.65 -5.03
C ASP A 24 -0.27 -9.41 -5.77
N TYR A 25 -0.88 -8.78 -6.77
CA TYR A 25 -2.07 -9.32 -7.44
C TYR A 25 -1.80 -10.64 -8.18
N GLU A 26 -0.55 -10.87 -8.56
CA GLU A 26 -0.08 -12.05 -9.28
C GLU A 26 0.71 -13.01 -8.36
N GLY A 27 0.77 -12.72 -7.05
CA GLY A 27 1.53 -13.48 -6.08
C GLY A 27 3.05 -13.48 -6.28
N LEU A 28 3.62 -12.56 -7.08
CA LEU A 28 5.05 -12.54 -7.45
C LEU A 28 5.98 -12.31 -6.25
N SER A 29 5.44 -11.80 -5.14
CA SER A 29 6.18 -11.66 -3.88
C SER A 29 6.44 -12.98 -3.16
N TYR A 30 5.74 -14.07 -3.51
CA TYR A 30 5.90 -15.40 -2.89
C TYR A 30 5.83 -16.57 -3.87
N ILE A 31 5.70 -16.32 -5.18
CA ILE A 31 5.76 -17.32 -6.25
C ILE A 31 6.85 -16.92 -7.25
N SER A 32 7.66 -17.88 -7.69
CA SER A 32 8.51 -17.71 -8.87
C SER A 32 7.89 -18.40 -10.08
N LYS A 33 7.92 -17.71 -11.24
CA LYS A 33 7.58 -18.29 -12.55
C LYS A 33 8.78 -19.00 -13.19
N SER A 34 9.98 -18.89 -12.61
CA SER A 34 11.18 -19.54 -13.12
C SER A 34 11.24 -20.99 -12.63
N ASN A 35 11.13 -21.93 -13.56
CA ASN A 35 11.40 -23.35 -13.27
C ASN A 35 12.89 -23.70 -13.30
N LYS A 36 13.77 -22.70 -13.47
CA LYS A 36 15.22 -22.92 -13.69
C LYS A 36 16.02 -22.96 -12.40
N VAL A 37 15.59 -22.21 -11.37
CA VAL A 37 16.28 -22.12 -10.09
C VAL A 37 15.26 -22.15 -8.94
N PRO A 38 15.59 -22.79 -7.81
CA PRO A 38 14.76 -22.68 -6.62
C PRO A 38 14.82 -21.24 -6.06
N PHE A 39 13.77 -20.86 -5.32
CA PHE A 39 13.68 -19.55 -4.68
C PHE A 39 13.45 -19.67 -3.18
N PHE A 40 13.81 -18.62 -2.44
CA PHE A 40 13.45 -18.46 -1.03
C PHE A 40 12.76 -17.12 -0.80
N LEU A 41 11.99 -17.06 0.28
CA LEU A 41 11.24 -15.88 0.67
C LEU A 41 12.01 -15.09 1.72
N LEU A 42 12.24 -13.82 1.43
CA LEU A 42 12.61 -12.81 2.41
C LEU A 42 11.34 -12.11 2.89
N ASP A 43 10.77 -12.63 3.98
CA ASP A 43 9.56 -12.07 4.59
C ASP A 43 9.91 -10.93 5.55
N MET A 44 9.43 -9.74 5.21
CA MET A 44 9.71 -8.50 5.91
C MET A 44 8.72 -8.22 7.05
N PHE A 45 7.70 -9.05 7.29
CA PHE A 45 6.60 -8.80 8.23
C PHE A 45 7.06 -8.46 9.67
N LYS A 46 8.26 -8.87 10.08
CA LYS A 46 8.84 -8.52 11.39
C LYS A 46 9.58 -7.18 11.42
N LEU A 47 9.90 -6.59 10.28
CA LEU A 47 10.51 -5.26 10.14
C LEU A 47 9.40 -4.22 9.94
N ARG A 48 8.72 -3.88 11.03
CA ARG A 48 7.51 -3.02 11.03
C ARG A 48 7.56 -1.88 12.05
N TYR A 49 8.74 -1.49 12.50
CA TYR A 49 8.89 -0.33 13.37
C TYR A 49 8.51 0.97 12.62
N ILE A 50 7.80 1.84 13.33
CA ILE A 50 7.35 3.15 12.86
C ILE A 50 7.78 4.19 13.90
N ASP A 51 8.43 5.25 13.45
CA ASP A 51 8.88 6.35 14.30
C ASP A 51 8.42 7.68 13.70
N VAL A 52 7.52 8.36 14.41
CA VAL A 52 6.86 9.59 13.97
C VAL A 52 7.49 10.78 14.68
N ASP A 53 7.98 11.73 13.89
CA ASP A 53 8.57 12.99 14.33
C ASP A 53 7.73 14.16 13.80
N LEU A 54 7.01 14.81 14.71
CA LEU A 54 6.16 15.96 14.39
C LEU A 54 6.95 17.26 14.23
N GLU A 55 8.18 17.36 14.76
CA GLU A 55 9.00 18.56 14.57
C GLU A 55 9.49 18.66 13.12
N SER A 56 9.87 17.52 12.54
CA SER A 56 10.26 17.45 11.13
C SER A 56 9.12 17.07 10.17
N GLU A 57 7.88 16.95 10.67
CA GLU A 57 6.70 16.49 9.93
C GLU A 57 7.01 15.24 9.09
N SER A 58 7.72 14.26 9.67
CA SER A 58 8.16 13.07 8.95
C SER A 58 8.07 11.81 9.80
N ALA A 59 8.08 10.65 9.15
CA ALA A 59 8.15 9.37 9.85
C ALA A 59 9.09 8.39 9.15
N TRP A 60 9.86 7.65 9.93
CA TRP A 60 10.56 6.46 9.43
C TRP A 60 9.64 5.25 9.58
N VAL A 61 9.40 4.56 8.46
CA VAL A 61 8.49 3.41 8.39
C VAL A 61 9.23 2.22 7.79
N GLN A 62 9.36 1.14 8.53
CA GLN A 62 9.97 -0.09 8.00
C GLN A 62 9.05 -0.79 6.99
N ALA A 63 9.65 -1.44 5.99
CA ALA A 63 8.94 -1.97 4.82
C ALA A 63 7.91 -3.06 5.12
N GLY A 64 8.03 -3.75 6.26
CA GLY A 64 7.09 -4.76 6.72
C GLY A 64 5.84 -4.23 7.41
N ALA A 65 5.82 -2.94 7.77
CA ALA A 65 4.62 -2.32 8.32
C ALA A 65 3.49 -2.30 7.29
N THR A 66 2.25 -2.31 7.77
CA THR A 66 1.05 -2.15 6.99
C THR A 66 0.60 -0.69 6.97
N LEU A 67 -0.18 -0.30 5.96
CA LEU A 67 -0.72 1.07 5.89
C LEU A 67 -1.58 1.41 7.10
N GLY A 68 -2.34 0.44 7.62
CA GLY A 68 -3.14 0.61 8.84
C GLY A 68 -2.30 0.94 10.07
N GLU A 69 -1.17 0.25 10.27
CA GLU A 69 -0.22 0.56 11.35
C GLU A 69 0.34 1.97 11.20
N VAL A 70 0.71 2.37 9.97
CA VAL A 70 1.21 3.73 9.70
C VAL A 70 0.16 4.80 10.02
N TYR A 71 -1.07 4.61 9.56
CA TYR A 71 -2.15 5.57 9.83
C TYR A 71 -2.45 5.67 11.32
N TYR A 72 -2.48 4.54 12.01
CA TYR A 72 -2.73 4.49 13.45
C TYR A 72 -1.65 5.25 14.23
N GLU A 73 -0.38 4.96 13.99
CA GLU A 73 0.75 5.61 14.68
C GLU A 73 0.79 7.13 14.42
N ILE A 74 0.48 7.59 13.21
CA ILE A 74 0.37 9.04 12.94
C ILE A 74 -0.78 9.65 13.76
N SER A 75 -1.95 9.00 13.77
CA SER A 75 -3.14 9.50 14.46
C SER A 75 -2.99 9.55 15.98
N GLU A 76 -2.24 8.62 16.57
CA GLU A 76 -1.92 8.61 18.01
C GLU A 76 -1.04 9.80 18.41
N ARG A 77 -0.25 10.33 17.47
CA ARG A 77 0.63 11.49 17.71
C ARG A 77 -0.03 12.82 17.35
N SER A 78 -0.91 12.85 16.35
CA SER A 78 -1.52 14.08 15.86
C SER A 78 -2.86 13.88 15.14
N ARG A 79 -3.83 14.75 15.45
CA ARG A 79 -5.16 14.81 14.79
C ARG A 79 -5.16 15.60 13.47
N ILE A 80 -4.07 16.30 13.16
CA ILE A 80 -3.94 17.18 11.99
C ILE A 80 -2.85 16.72 11.02
N HIS A 81 -2.33 15.50 11.18
CA HIS A 81 -1.34 14.94 10.26
C HIS A 81 -1.88 13.65 9.62
N GLY A 82 -1.49 13.42 8.38
CA GLY A 82 -1.80 12.19 7.64
C GLY A 82 -0.68 11.83 6.67
N PHE A 83 -0.89 10.76 5.91
CA PHE A 83 -0.02 10.35 4.81
C PHE A 83 -0.85 9.86 3.61
N PRO A 84 -0.65 10.40 2.39
CA PRO A 84 -1.43 10.02 1.22
C PRO A 84 -1.01 8.65 0.69
N ALA A 85 -1.75 7.60 1.07
CA ALA A 85 -1.52 6.24 0.60
C ALA A 85 -2.85 5.48 0.42
N GLY A 86 -2.76 4.17 0.18
CA GLY A 86 -3.87 3.28 -0.14
C GLY A 86 -4.95 3.16 0.92
N VAL A 87 -6.17 2.86 0.47
CA VAL A 87 -7.34 2.70 1.35
C VAL A 87 -7.39 1.36 2.10
N CYS A 88 -6.61 0.37 1.66
CA CYS A 88 -6.67 -1.00 2.16
C CYS A 88 -5.65 -1.18 3.30
N PRO A 89 -6.08 -1.31 4.58
CA PRO A 89 -5.17 -1.17 5.72
C PRO A 89 -4.09 -2.27 5.81
N THR A 90 -4.37 -3.47 5.30
CA THR A 90 -3.46 -4.62 5.37
C THR A 90 -2.38 -4.63 4.29
N VAL A 91 -2.42 -3.66 3.36
CA VAL A 91 -1.39 -3.52 2.33
C VAL A 91 -0.06 -3.15 3.00
N GLY A 92 1.01 -3.85 2.64
CA GLY A 92 2.35 -3.59 3.19
C GLY A 92 3.02 -2.39 2.53
N VAL A 93 3.66 -1.57 3.35
CA VAL A 93 4.37 -0.35 2.96
C VAL A 93 5.43 -0.63 1.89
N GLY A 94 6.21 -1.71 2.06
CA GLY A 94 7.32 -2.06 1.18
C GLY A 94 6.94 -2.10 -0.30
N GLY A 95 5.88 -2.86 -0.61
CA GLY A 95 5.33 -2.97 -1.97
C GLY A 95 4.55 -1.72 -2.39
N HIS A 96 3.72 -1.17 -1.51
CA HIS A 96 2.85 -0.04 -1.84
C HIS A 96 3.64 1.21 -2.25
N LEU A 97 4.61 1.61 -1.43
CA LEU A 97 5.42 2.82 -1.67
C LEU A 97 6.42 2.60 -2.82
N SER A 98 6.75 1.36 -3.16
CA SER A 98 7.58 1.08 -4.32
C SER A 98 6.88 1.20 -5.67
N GLY A 99 5.55 1.02 -5.68
CA GLY A 99 4.73 0.98 -6.88
C GLY A 99 3.93 2.26 -7.17
N GLY A 100 4.18 3.34 -6.42
CA GLY A 100 3.43 4.59 -6.53
C GLY A 100 2.54 4.82 -5.32
N GLY A 101 1.44 4.08 -5.25
CA GLY A 101 0.47 4.13 -4.16
C GLY A 101 -0.48 5.34 -4.27
N TYR A 102 -1.76 5.06 -4.43
CA TYR A 102 -2.81 6.08 -4.52
C TYR A 102 -3.90 5.84 -3.47
N GLY A 103 -4.62 6.89 -3.11
CA GLY A 103 -5.80 6.80 -2.25
C GLY A 103 -6.60 8.08 -2.23
N ASN A 104 -7.44 8.25 -1.21
CA ASN A 104 -8.44 9.32 -1.16
C ASN A 104 -7.82 10.73 -1.16
N MET A 105 -6.57 10.88 -0.74
CA MET A 105 -5.88 12.18 -0.68
C MET A 105 -5.06 12.50 -1.94
N MET A 106 -5.10 11.65 -2.97
CA MET A 106 -4.20 11.80 -4.13
C MET A 106 -4.42 13.09 -4.93
N ARG A 107 -5.64 13.63 -4.94
CA ARG A 107 -5.95 14.87 -5.67
C ARG A 107 -5.31 16.10 -5.05
N LYS A 108 -5.04 16.06 -3.74
CA LYS A 108 -4.45 17.17 -2.99
C LYS A 108 -2.95 17.01 -2.79
N TYR A 109 -2.48 15.79 -2.53
CA TYR A 109 -1.09 15.54 -2.12
C TYR A 109 -0.31 14.63 -3.06
N GLY A 110 -0.89 14.18 -4.18
CA GLY A 110 -0.25 13.25 -5.11
C GLY A 110 -0.19 11.82 -4.58
N LEU A 111 0.72 11.02 -5.12
CA LEU A 111 0.92 9.62 -4.76
C LEU A 111 1.76 9.49 -3.48
N SER A 112 1.79 8.29 -2.89
CA SER A 112 2.66 7.98 -1.75
C SER A 112 4.13 8.29 -2.09
N VAL A 113 4.56 7.94 -3.31
CA VAL A 113 5.93 8.15 -3.82
C VAL A 113 6.36 9.61 -3.94
N ASP A 114 5.40 10.52 -4.12
CA ASP A 114 5.66 11.96 -4.19
C ASP A 114 6.00 12.53 -2.81
N ASN A 115 5.66 11.79 -1.75
CA ASN A 115 5.82 12.18 -0.35
C ASN A 115 6.90 11.36 0.38
N ILE A 116 7.81 10.72 -0.36
CA ILE A 116 8.98 10.04 0.20
C ILE A 116 10.20 10.97 0.10
N ILE A 117 10.86 11.22 1.22
CA ILE A 117 11.99 12.16 1.32
C ILE A 117 13.35 11.47 1.49
N ASP A 118 13.35 10.22 1.97
CA ASP A 118 14.54 9.37 2.12
C ASP A 118 14.11 7.88 2.11
N ALA A 119 15.06 6.96 1.99
CA ALA A 119 14.84 5.53 2.11
C ALA A 119 16.11 4.81 2.57
N LYS A 120 15.97 3.63 3.17
CA LYS A 120 17.07 2.71 3.44
C LYS A 120 16.91 1.48 2.54
N VAL A 121 17.93 1.19 1.74
CA VAL A 121 17.94 0.07 0.79
C VAL A 121 19.17 -0.79 1.01
N VAL A 122 19.01 -2.11 0.91
CA VAL A 122 20.13 -3.05 0.86
C VAL A 122 20.45 -3.35 -0.60
N ASP A 123 21.68 -3.05 -1.01
CA ASP A 123 22.17 -3.32 -2.36
C ASP A 123 22.52 -4.81 -2.56
N VAL A 124 23.00 -5.14 -3.76
CA VAL A 124 23.43 -6.51 -4.12
C VAL A 124 24.63 -7.01 -3.30
N ASN A 125 25.39 -6.10 -2.67
CA ASN A 125 26.54 -6.42 -1.82
C ASN A 125 26.16 -6.54 -0.34
N GLY A 126 24.88 -6.36 0.01
CA GLY A 126 24.42 -6.37 1.39
C GLY A 126 24.77 -5.08 2.16
N ILE A 127 25.08 -3.99 1.47
CA ILE A 127 25.36 -2.68 2.06
C ILE A 127 24.04 -1.92 2.20
N ILE A 128 23.82 -1.32 3.37
CA ILE A 128 22.68 -0.42 3.60
C ILE A 128 23.04 0.96 3.07
N LEU A 129 22.25 1.45 2.13
CA LEU A 129 22.36 2.76 1.53
C LEU A 129 21.16 3.62 1.97
N ASP A 130 21.42 4.87 2.32
CA ASP A 130 20.44 5.94 2.41
C ASP A 130 20.33 6.70 1.08
N ARG A 131 19.46 7.73 0.98
CA ARG A 131 19.31 8.51 -0.26
C ARG A 131 20.64 9.06 -0.77
N LYS A 132 21.46 9.60 0.13
CA LYS A 132 22.74 10.20 -0.23
C LYS A 132 23.71 9.18 -0.83
N SER A 133 23.80 8.00 -0.22
CA SER A 133 24.73 6.95 -0.63
C SER A 133 24.22 6.09 -1.79
N MET A 134 22.91 5.97 -1.99
CA MET A 134 22.33 5.30 -3.16
C MET A 134 22.33 6.18 -4.43
N GLY A 135 22.37 7.50 -4.26
CA GLY A 135 22.30 8.47 -5.36
C GLY A 135 20.86 8.70 -5.86
N GLU A 136 20.67 9.80 -6.58
CA GLU A 136 19.33 10.25 -6.97
C GLU A 136 18.66 9.34 -8.02
N ASP A 137 19.43 8.69 -8.89
CA ASP A 137 18.88 7.77 -9.91
C ASP A 137 18.21 6.55 -9.26
N MET A 138 18.89 5.94 -8.28
CA MET A 138 18.34 4.82 -7.52
C MET A 138 17.18 5.28 -6.63
N PHE A 139 17.30 6.46 -6.01
CA PHE A 139 16.22 7.04 -5.21
C PHE A 139 14.97 7.36 -6.05
N TRP A 140 15.13 7.75 -7.32
CA TRP A 140 14.03 7.90 -8.27
C TRP A 140 13.42 6.54 -8.62
N ALA A 141 14.25 5.54 -8.96
CA ALA A 141 13.79 4.23 -9.41
C ALA A 141 12.95 3.48 -8.37
N ILE A 142 13.31 3.57 -7.08
CA ILE A 142 12.57 2.90 -6.00
C ILE A 142 11.22 3.57 -5.69
N ARG A 143 10.94 4.76 -6.22
CA ARG A 143 9.73 5.55 -5.97
C ARG A 143 8.75 5.48 -7.16
N GLY A 144 8.36 4.27 -7.54
CA GLY A 144 7.37 4.03 -8.59
C GLY A 144 7.77 2.96 -9.61
N GLY A 145 9.05 2.58 -9.67
CA GLY A 145 9.54 1.55 -10.58
C GLY A 145 9.23 0.11 -10.15
N GLY A 146 8.34 -0.12 -9.17
CA GLY A 146 8.11 -1.43 -8.56
C GLY A 146 9.15 -1.83 -7.51
N GLY A 147 10.03 -0.89 -7.15
CA GLY A 147 11.07 -0.95 -6.10
C GLY A 147 11.71 -2.31 -5.91
N GLY A 148 11.48 -2.92 -4.74
CA GLY A 148 12.43 -3.90 -4.21
C GLY A 148 12.59 -5.20 -5.01
N ALA A 149 11.61 -5.51 -5.86
CA ALA A 149 11.69 -6.62 -6.80
C ALA A 149 12.72 -6.41 -7.93
N SER A 150 13.14 -5.17 -8.17
CA SER A 150 14.00 -4.81 -9.31
C SER A 150 15.28 -4.06 -8.92
N PHE A 151 15.27 -3.27 -7.84
CA PHE A 151 16.35 -2.31 -7.55
C PHE A 151 17.07 -2.52 -6.20
N GLY A 152 16.75 -3.58 -5.43
CA GLY A 152 17.38 -3.88 -4.13
C GLY A 152 16.35 -4.12 -3.01
N VAL A 153 16.75 -4.40 -1.77
CA VAL A 153 15.75 -4.60 -0.69
C VAL A 153 15.52 -3.30 0.06
N VAL A 154 14.41 -2.63 -0.19
CA VAL A 154 14.02 -1.47 0.62
C VAL A 154 13.60 -1.96 2.01
N ILE A 155 14.26 -1.47 3.06
CA ILE A 155 14.02 -1.86 4.45
C ILE A 155 13.25 -0.81 5.24
N ALA A 156 13.32 0.46 4.83
CA ALA A 156 12.53 1.53 5.42
C ALA A 156 12.38 2.72 4.45
N TYR A 157 11.29 3.46 4.57
CA TYR A 157 11.09 4.74 3.92
C TYR A 157 11.03 5.84 4.97
N ARG A 158 11.54 7.03 4.63
CA ARG A 158 11.22 8.26 5.37
C ARG A 158 10.14 8.99 4.59
N ILE A 159 8.95 9.04 5.16
CA ILE A 159 7.79 9.70 4.57
C ILE A 159 7.65 11.12 5.12
N LYS A 160 7.22 12.05 4.28
CA LYS A 160 6.77 13.38 4.68
C LYS A 160 5.28 13.30 5.03
N LEU A 161 4.94 13.75 6.23
CA LEU A 161 3.55 13.87 6.66
C LEU A 161 2.92 15.09 6.02
N VAL A 162 1.62 15.02 5.78
CA VAL A 162 0.82 16.11 5.23
C VAL A 162 -0.16 16.61 6.27
N GLN A 163 -0.43 17.91 6.26
CA GLN A 163 -1.42 18.52 7.15
C GLN A 163 -2.83 18.17 6.68
N VAL A 164 -3.72 17.84 7.61
CA VAL A 164 -5.15 17.57 7.35
C VAL A 164 -6.00 18.40 8.32
N PRO A 165 -7.20 18.84 7.92
CA PRO A 165 -8.10 19.49 8.86
C PRO A 165 -8.51 18.49 9.95
N GLU A 166 -8.71 18.98 11.17
CA GLU A 166 -9.15 18.14 12.29
C GLU A 166 -10.50 17.45 12.02
N THR A 167 -11.33 18.07 11.18
CA THR A 167 -12.62 17.51 10.75
C THR A 167 -12.61 17.31 9.24
N VAL A 168 -12.94 16.09 8.81
CA VAL A 168 -13.17 15.71 7.41
C VAL A 168 -14.61 15.22 7.24
N THR A 169 -15.14 15.30 6.03
CA THR A 169 -16.50 14.82 5.72
C THR A 169 -16.44 13.66 4.75
N ILE A 170 -17.19 12.60 5.06
CA ILE A 170 -17.41 11.46 4.17
C ILE A 170 -18.88 11.40 3.78
N PHE A 171 -19.16 10.98 2.56
CA PHE A 171 -20.52 10.69 2.11
C PHE A 171 -20.52 9.44 1.23
N ARG A 172 -21.67 8.77 1.19
CA ARG A 172 -21.95 7.63 0.32
C ARG A 172 -23.34 7.84 -0.28
N VAL A 173 -23.41 7.82 -1.61
CA VAL A 173 -24.66 7.91 -2.36
C VAL A 173 -24.74 6.66 -3.21
N GLU A 174 -25.81 5.90 -3.03
CA GLU A 174 -26.11 4.71 -3.81
C GLU A 174 -27.16 5.06 -4.85
N LYS A 175 -27.02 4.50 -6.05
CA LYS A 175 -28.01 4.63 -7.12
C LYS A 175 -28.10 3.33 -7.90
N THR A 176 -29.32 2.87 -8.14
CA THR A 176 -29.56 1.75 -9.06
C THR A 176 -29.69 2.23 -10.51
N LEU A 177 -29.75 1.29 -11.45
CA LEU A 177 -29.98 1.62 -12.86
C LEU A 177 -31.34 2.31 -13.07
N GLU A 178 -32.37 1.90 -12.31
CA GLU A 178 -33.71 2.50 -12.31
C GLU A 178 -33.71 3.94 -11.79
N GLU A 179 -32.72 4.30 -10.95
CA GLU A 179 -32.53 5.64 -10.39
C GLU A 179 -31.59 6.53 -11.23
N ASN A 180 -31.47 6.21 -12.53
CA ASN A 180 -30.60 6.90 -13.47
C ASN A 180 -29.11 6.90 -13.06
N ALA A 181 -28.60 5.77 -12.55
CA ALA A 181 -27.17 5.62 -12.26
C ALA A 181 -26.29 5.91 -13.49
N THR A 182 -26.70 5.50 -14.70
CA THR A 182 -25.94 5.73 -15.94
C THR A 182 -25.66 7.22 -16.19
N GLU A 183 -26.65 8.10 -16.00
CA GLU A 183 -26.47 9.55 -16.13
C GLU A 183 -25.53 10.10 -15.06
N SER A 184 -25.62 9.55 -13.84
CA SER A 184 -24.76 9.95 -12.73
C SER A 184 -23.29 9.55 -12.96
N VAL A 185 -23.06 8.38 -13.54
CA VAL A 185 -21.72 7.91 -13.94
C VAL A 185 -21.16 8.80 -15.07
N TYR A 186 -21.96 9.10 -16.08
CA TYR A 186 -21.54 9.99 -17.17
C TYR A 186 -21.16 11.38 -16.65
N ALA A 187 -21.99 11.97 -15.79
CA ALA A 187 -21.67 13.25 -15.15
C ALA A 187 -20.40 13.17 -14.30
N TRP A 188 -20.22 12.09 -13.53
CA TRP A 188 -19.01 11.87 -12.72
C TRP A 188 -17.75 11.84 -13.59
N GLN A 189 -17.76 11.17 -14.74
CA GLN A 189 -16.60 11.15 -15.66
C GLN A 189 -16.21 12.56 -16.12
N GLU A 190 -17.20 13.40 -16.44
CA GLU A 190 -16.99 14.77 -16.94
C GLU A 190 -16.47 15.75 -15.88
N ILE A 191 -16.90 15.60 -14.62
CA ILE A 191 -16.63 16.62 -13.57
C ILE A 191 -15.63 16.17 -12.51
N ALA A 192 -15.52 14.88 -12.18
CA ALA A 192 -14.83 14.44 -10.95
C ALA A 192 -13.36 14.87 -10.90
N HIS A 193 -12.67 14.87 -12.04
CA HIS A 193 -11.27 15.29 -12.14
C HIS A 193 -11.09 16.82 -12.05
N LYS A 194 -12.13 17.60 -12.31
CA LYS A 194 -12.15 19.08 -12.31
C LYS A 194 -12.60 19.70 -10.97
N LEU A 195 -13.08 18.88 -10.03
CA LEU A 195 -13.54 19.36 -8.72
C LEU A 195 -12.39 19.97 -7.90
N HIS A 196 -12.70 20.74 -6.85
CA HIS A 196 -11.68 21.26 -5.93
C HIS A 196 -10.81 20.12 -5.36
N GLU A 197 -9.51 20.33 -5.17
CA GLU A 197 -8.55 19.28 -4.75
C GLU A 197 -8.90 18.61 -3.40
N ASP A 198 -9.61 19.33 -2.53
CA ASP A 198 -10.13 18.81 -1.25
C ASP A 198 -11.29 17.81 -1.41
N LEU A 199 -11.89 17.69 -2.60
CA LEU A 199 -13.00 16.79 -2.87
C LEU A 199 -12.52 15.60 -3.71
N PHE A 200 -12.57 14.41 -3.11
CA PHE A 200 -12.33 13.14 -3.80
C PHE A 200 -13.61 12.32 -3.85
N ILE A 201 -14.04 11.94 -5.07
CA ILE A 201 -15.22 11.10 -5.29
C ILE A 201 -14.78 9.89 -6.11
N ARG A 202 -14.86 8.70 -5.50
CA ARG A 202 -14.70 7.43 -6.21
C ARG A 202 -16.05 6.82 -6.53
N LEU A 203 -16.16 6.20 -7.69
CA LEU A 203 -17.29 5.38 -8.10
C LEU A 203 -16.93 3.91 -7.88
N ILE A 204 -17.85 3.15 -7.29
CA ILE A 204 -17.77 1.70 -7.21
C ILE A 204 -19.03 1.15 -7.87
N LEU A 205 -18.86 0.28 -8.86
CA LEU A 205 -19.95 -0.43 -9.50
C LEU A 205 -20.03 -1.83 -8.89
N GLU A 206 -21.15 -2.14 -8.24
CA GLU A 206 -21.41 -3.44 -7.63
C GLU A 206 -22.66 -4.06 -8.28
N VAL A 207 -22.66 -5.39 -8.43
CA VAL A 207 -23.86 -6.12 -8.81
C VAL A 207 -24.65 -6.37 -7.53
N GLU A 208 -25.82 -5.76 -7.42
CA GLU A 208 -26.74 -6.08 -6.33
C GLU A 208 -27.33 -7.46 -6.59
N THR A 209 -26.85 -8.46 -5.84
CA THR A 209 -27.48 -9.77 -5.84
C THR A 209 -28.72 -9.65 -4.96
N VAL A 210 -29.89 -9.49 -5.58
CA VAL A 210 -31.17 -9.54 -4.85
C VAL A 210 -31.31 -10.96 -4.28
N LEU A 211 -30.88 -11.15 -3.04
CA LEU A 211 -31.32 -12.30 -2.26
C LEU A 211 -32.83 -12.13 -2.09
N ARG A 212 -33.63 -13.01 -2.68
CA ARG A 212 -35.05 -13.12 -2.34
C ARG A 212 -35.14 -13.25 -0.83
N GLN A 213 -35.66 -12.20 -0.21
CA GLN A 213 -35.68 -12.02 1.23
C GLN A 213 -36.82 -12.85 1.81
N ASP A 214 -36.55 -14.13 2.05
CA ASP A 214 -37.18 -14.86 3.15
C ASP A 214 -36.10 -15.07 4.22
N TYR A 215 -36.43 -14.69 5.45
CA TYR A 215 -35.68 -14.74 6.71
C TYR A 215 -34.95 -13.48 7.18
N GLU A 216 -35.58 -12.83 8.17
CA GLU A 216 -34.98 -11.88 9.11
C GLU A 216 -33.73 -12.48 9.77
N LYS A 217 -32.58 -11.84 9.57
CA LYS A 217 -31.44 -11.95 10.48
C LYS A 217 -30.90 -10.55 10.81
N PRO A 218 -30.51 -10.28 12.06
CA PRO A 218 -29.96 -8.98 12.45
C PRO A 218 -28.63 -8.73 11.72
N LEU A 219 -28.45 -7.52 11.19
CA LEU A 219 -27.21 -7.08 10.54
C LEU A 219 -26.02 -7.14 11.53
N GLU A 220 -25.03 -7.99 11.23
CA GLU A 220 -23.66 -7.81 11.72
C GLU A 220 -22.88 -6.92 10.74
N LEU A 221 -22.29 -5.83 11.23
CA LEU A 221 -21.33 -5.01 10.49
C LEU A 221 -20.03 -5.79 10.28
N ARG A 222 -19.84 -6.38 9.09
CA ARG A 222 -18.53 -6.89 8.65
C ARG A 222 -17.90 -5.90 7.67
N SER A 223 -16.75 -5.35 8.05
CA SER A 223 -15.84 -4.67 7.10
C SER A 223 -15.35 -5.71 6.09
N ARG A 224 -15.70 -5.55 4.80
CA ARG A 224 -15.16 -6.42 3.75
C ARG A 224 -13.71 -6.01 3.46
N PRO A 225 -12.74 -6.94 3.53
CA PRO A 225 -11.38 -6.68 3.09
C PRO A 225 -11.37 -6.34 1.60
N CYS A 226 -10.58 -5.34 1.26
CA CYS A 226 -10.12 -5.09 -0.10
C CYS A 226 -9.32 -6.33 -0.55
N SER A 227 -9.85 -7.00 -1.59
CA SER A 227 -9.45 -8.30 -2.17
C SER A 227 -9.54 -9.53 -1.26
N SER A 228 -10.68 -10.23 -1.32
CA SER A 228 -10.72 -11.68 -1.06
C SER A 228 -11.77 -12.34 -1.96
N GLU A 229 -11.40 -12.66 -3.18
CA GLU A 229 -11.91 -13.89 -3.80
C GLU A 229 -10.97 -15.02 -3.37
N THR A 230 -11.56 -16.01 -2.68
CA THR A 230 -11.00 -17.35 -2.43
C THR A 230 -9.87 -17.48 -1.39
N LEU A 231 -10.22 -17.43 -0.11
CA LEU A 231 -9.60 -18.31 0.88
C LEU A 231 -10.60 -19.43 1.18
N ARG A 232 -10.39 -20.60 0.57
CA ARG A 232 -11.04 -21.83 1.05
C ARG A 232 -10.42 -22.20 2.39
N ASP A 233 -11.27 -22.49 3.36
CA ASP A 233 -10.93 -23.05 4.65
C ASP A 233 -10.00 -24.26 4.47
N PHE A 234 -8.79 -24.18 5.02
CA PHE A 234 -7.97 -25.34 5.32
C PHE A 234 -8.06 -25.58 6.83
N SER A 235 -9.21 -26.08 7.26
CA SER A 235 -9.39 -26.69 8.57
C SER A 235 -10.02 -28.06 8.40
N GLU A 236 -9.31 -28.94 7.71
CA GLU A 236 -9.46 -30.40 7.75
C GLU A 236 -8.28 -31.02 6.99
N LEU A 237 -7.12 -31.05 7.66
CA LEU A 237 -6.01 -32.00 7.48
C LEU A 237 -5.14 -31.96 8.74
#